data_AF-A0A2N1WI91-F1
#
_entry.id   AF-A0A2N1WI91-F1
#
_cell.length_a   1.000
_cell.length_b   1.000
_cell.length_c   1.000
_cell.angle_alpha   90.00
_cell.angle_beta   90.00
_cell.angle_gamma   90.00
#
_symmetry.space_group_name_H-M   'P 1'
#
loop_
_entity.id
_entity.type
_entity.pdbx_description
1 polymer ?
#
loop_
_entity_poly.entity_id
_entity_poly.type
_entity_poly.pdbx_seq_one_letter_code
_entity_poly.pdbx_strand_id
1 'polypeptide(L)' 'PCGDCRQRLFEFADDATEVLLIDQSAGSAQRWSLTELLPAGFRLRPS' A
#
# COMPACT_ATOMS: atom_id res chain seq x y z
N PRO A 1 3.57 2.26 6.48
CA PRO A 1 4.57 2.54 5.42
C PRO A 1 4.72 4.05 5.11
N CYS A 2 5.93 4.51 4.79
CA CYS A 2 6.19 5.88 4.29
C CYS A 2 5.78 6.03 2.81
N GLY A 3 5.85 7.24 2.27
CA GLY A 3 5.44 7.56 0.89
C GLY A 3 6.12 6.69 -0.17
N ASP A 4 7.45 6.61 -0.15
CA ASP A 4 8.23 5.82 -1.10
C ASP A 4 7.87 4.33 -1.08
N CYS A 5 7.65 3.76 0.11
CA CYS A 5 7.21 2.37 0.24
C CYS A 5 5.84 2.18 -0.41
N ARG A 6 4.90 3.10 -0.18
CA ARG A 6 3.55 3.02 -0.75
C ARG A 6 3.61 3.09 -2.27
N GLN A 7 4.45 3.98 -2.84
CA GLN A 7 4.62 4.11 -4.28
C GLN A 7 5.23 2.85 -4.92
N ARG A 8 6.24 2.25 -4.29
CA ARG A 8 6.82 0.98 -4.77
C ARG A 8 5.82 -0.17 -4.72
N LEU A 9 5.09 -0.30 -3.62
CA LEU A 9 4.02 -1.31 -3.51
C LEU A 9 2.96 -1.07 -4.60
N PHE A 10 2.51 0.18 -4.77
CA PHE A 10 1.51 0.54 -5.76
C PHE A 10 1.96 0.23 -7.20
N GLU A 11 3.22 0.46 -7.54
CA GLU A 11 3.76 0.20 -8.89
C GLU A 11 3.81 -1.29 -9.25
N PHE A 12 4.18 -2.15 -8.30
CA PHE A 12 4.52 -3.55 -8.59
C PHE A 12 3.51 -4.59 -8.11
N ALA A 13 2.57 -4.21 -7.26
CA ALA A 13 1.49 -5.08 -6.81
C ALA A 13 0.22 -4.89 -7.64
N ASP A 14 -0.70 -5.84 -7.51
CA ASP A 14 -2.02 -5.79 -8.14
C ASP A 14 -3.10 -5.23 -7.21
N ASP A 15 -4.29 -5.01 -7.77
CA ASP A 15 -5.41 -4.44 -7.02
C ASP A 15 -6.03 -5.44 -6.02
N ALA A 16 -5.63 -6.71 -6.05
CA ALA A 16 -6.04 -7.73 -5.07
C ALA A 16 -5.09 -7.79 -3.85
N THR A 17 -3.97 -7.08 -3.90
CA THR A 17 -2.97 -7.08 -2.83
C THR A 17 -3.43 -6.26 -1.63
N GLU A 18 -3.54 -6.92 -0.47
CA GLU A 18 -3.82 -6.28 0.82
C GLU A 18 -2.53 -5.99 1.61
N VAL A 19 -2.54 -4.89 2.36
CA VAL A 19 -1.47 -4.51 3.29
C VAL A 19 -1.98 -4.63 4.73
N LEU A 20 -1.37 -5.55 5.48
CA LEU A 20 -1.60 -5.67 6.92
C LEU A 20 -0.57 -4.83 7.69
N LEU A 21 -1.02 -3.77 8.35
CA LEU A 21 -0.20 -2.98 9.27
C LEU A 21 -0.36 -3.55 10.68
N ILE A 22 0.75 -3.96 11.29
CA ILE A 22 0.78 -4.55 12.63
C ILE A 22 1.50 -3.57 13.56
N ASP A 23 0.81 -3.14 14.61
CA ASP A 23 1.41 -2.45 15.74
C ASP A 23 1.68 -3.49 16.85
N GLN A 24 2.94 -3.88 16.99
CA GLN A 24 3.37 -4.86 17.99
C GLN A 24 3.27 -4.33 19.42
N SER A 25 3.40 -3.02 19.61
CA SER A 25 3.32 -2.38 20.93
C SER A 25 1.87 -2.33 21.42
N ALA A 26 0.94 -2.02 20.51
CA ALA A 26 -0.49 -1.99 20.82
C ALA A 26 -1.19 -3.35 20.67
N GLY A 27 -0.51 -4.37 20.13
CA GLY A 27 -1.10 -5.68 19.85
C GLY A 27 -2.25 -5.61 18.83
N SER A 28 -2.20 -4.65 17.91
CA SER A 28 -3.29 -4.38 16.96
C SER A 28 -2.85 -4.57 15.51
N ALA A 29 -3.83 -4.85 14.64
CA ALA A 29 -3.60 -4.97 13.22
C ALA A 29 -4.72 -4.31 12.41
N GLN A 30 -4.36 -3.71 11.28
CA GLN A 30 -5.27 -3.04 10.36
C GLN A 30 -5.01 -3.49 8.94
N ARG A 31 -6.07 -3.83 8.20
CA ARG A 31 -6.00 -4.14 6.77
C ARG A 31 -6.29 -2.89 5.96
N TRP A 32 -5.52 -2.73 4.90
CA TRP A 32 -5.64 -1.62 3.97
C TRP A 32 -5.46 -2.12 2.55
N SER A 33 -6.20 -1.56 1.61
CA SER A 33 -5.90 -1.66 0.19
C SER A 33 -4.78 -0.68 -0.19
N LEU A 34 -4.14 -0.93 -1.33
CA LEU A 34 -3.12 -0.02 -1.86
C LEU A 34 -3.68 1.36 -2.24
N THR A 35 -4.94 1.42 -2.70
CA THR A 35 -5.61 2.67 -3.08
C THR A 35 -5.98 3.53 -1.88
N GLU A 36 -6.29 2.93 -0.73
CA GLU A 36 -6.48 3.68 0.53
C GLU A 36 -5.15 4.21 1.08
N LEU A 37 -4.06 3.46 0.92
CA LEU A 37 -2.73 3.89 1.38
C LEU A 37 -2.11 4.97 0.49
N LEU A 38 -2.37 4.92 -0.81
CA LEU A 38 -1.86 5.89 -1.79
C LEU A 38 -2.98 6.34 -2.74
N PRO A 39 -3.86 7.25 -2.28
CA PRO A 39 -4.94 7.78 -3.10
C PRO A 39 -4.36 8.47 -4.34
N ALA A 40 -4.93 8.16 -5.52
CA ALA A 40 -4.49 8.70 -6.80
C ALA A 40 -2.97 8.49 -7.08
N GLY A 41 -2.43 7.34 -6.63
CA GLY A 41 -1.05 6.95 -6.89
C GLY A 41 -0.71 6.95 -8.39
N PHE A 42 0.51 7.36 -8.70
CA PHE A 42 1.01 7.32 -10.07
C PHE A 42 1.41 5.87 -10.43
N ARG A 43 1.10 5.43 -11.64
CA ARG A 43 1.62 4.18 -12.24
C ARG A 43 2.13 4.49 -13.63
N LEU A 44 3.34 4.05 -13.96
CA LEU A 44 3.81 4.17 -15.34
C LEU A 44 3.13 3.09 -16.18
N ARG A 45 2.27 3.50 -17.10
CA ARG A 45 1.72 2.59 -18.13
C ARG A 45 2.50 2.83 -19.42
N PRO A 46 3.25 1.84 -19.93
CA PRO A 46 3.88 1.96 -21.24
C PRO A 46 2.80 2.19 -22.31
N SER A 47 3.07 3.08 -23.26
CA SER A 47 2.23 3.37 -24.43
C SER A 47 2.24 2.24 -25.45
#